data_AF-A0A139A3I3-F1
#
_entry.id   AF-A0A139A3I3-F1
#
_cell.length_a   1.000
_cell.length_b   1.000
_cell.length_c   1.000
_cell.angle_alpha   90.00
_cell.angle_beta   90.00
_cell.angle_gamma   90.00
#
_symmetry.space_group_name_H-M   'P 1'
#
loop_
_entity.id
_entity.type
_entity.pdbx_description
1 polymer ?
#
loop_
_entity_poly.entity_id
_entity_poly.type
_entity_poly.pdbx_seq_one_letter_code
_entity_poly.pdbx_strand_id
1 'polypeptide(L)'
;MSERKDCDLIEAIESNNLPLVQKALREGADPNARKRVTELAAGPYSPYQQPNYLAAFGQAGLLPQTVVPSQQYEIALAESALALAIIHASPTIVGTLIQAGADPIRPVEWTFKAKGNYSDPFAPNFGVPPRHLTFRWNSAIEFALAEGPVSVHRKDGKVASGEGLTLNLTPRVDVIAVLLRDAPGAINANLLTKAKQLHDERIASLIEKRLQGDYDTARGVVTPPPALPPRRADINGRVEELAAKLEQLTAKFSADTEKLEQRVRELENRNGELERQLQTMSVQLNSKLDQTTLARITRLEQQVTNLGVQQPSNHAQAAPPVDVKRLMHVVGDFTPCDADEIALSAGERVFCNFEYPDGWGSGFNTSTGGSGFFPMACLSDTPTLSPAPVSVGVRTSSVVAPLRTPPPSNPSAARAVPSTRAFADVRGPAP
;
A
#
# COMPACT_ATOMS: atom_id res chain seq x y z
N MET A 1 21.11 2.92 -14.59
CA MET A 1 21.26 4.29 -14.03
C MET A 1 20.16 5.24 -14.51
N SER A 2 19.73 5.20 -15.78
CA SER A 2 18.63 6.05 -16.29
C SER A 2 17.36 5.94 -15.44
N GLU A 3 16.94 4.71 -15.11
CA GLU A 3 15.70 4.46 -14.35
C GLU A 3 15.62 5.19 -13.01
N ARG A 4 16.76 5.40 -12.33
CA ARG A 4 16.76 6.09 -11.03
C ARG A 4 16.49 7.58 -11.19
N LYS A 5 17.08 8.19 -12.22
CA LYS A 5 16.89 9.63 -12.52
C LYS A 5 15.45 9.90 -12.96
N ASP A 6 14.85 8.98 -13.70
CA ASP A 6 13.46 9.05 -14.10
C ASP A 6 12.53 8.98 -12.88
N CYS A 7 12.81 8.10 -11.91
CA CYS A 7 12.10 8.09 -10.62
C CYS A 7 12.25 9.41 -9.85
N ASP A 8 13.49 9.93 -9.75
CA ASP A 8 13.76 11.20 -9.07
C ASP A 8 13.01 12.38 -9.72
N LEU A 9 12.88 12.38 -11.05
CA LEU A 9 12.08 13.35 -11.81
C LEU A 9 10.59 13.24 -11.47
N ILE A 10 10.02 12.02 -11.48
CA ILE A 10 8.61 11.81 -11.14
C ILE A 10 8.32 12.27 -9.70
N GLU A 11 9.17 11.90 -8.73
CA GLU A 11 9.01 12.32 -7.34
C GLU A 11 9.09 13.85 -7.19
N ALA A 12 10.00 14.51 -7.92
CA ALA A 12 10.11 15.96 -7.92
C ALA A 12 8.86 16.66 -8.46
N ILE A 13 8.25 16.12 -9.53
CA ILE A 13 7.01 16.65 -10.13
C ILE A 13 5.84 16.46 -9.16
N GLU A 14 5.67 15.28 -8.57
CA GLU A 14 4.60 15.00 -7.60
C GLU A 14 4.72 15.85 -6.32
N SER A 15 5.94 16.30 -6.02
CA SER A 15 6.23 17.23 -4.92
C SER A 15 6.08 18.71 -5.32
N ASN A 16 5.73 18.98 -6.58
CA ASN A 16 5.69 20.31 -7.20
C ASN A 16 6.96 21.14 -6.94
N ASN A 17 8.14 20.51 -6.98
CA ASN A 17 9.42 21.12 -6.63
C ASN A 17 10.26 21.38 -7.89
N LEU A 18 10.11 22.59 -8.46
CA LEU A 18 10.80 22.99 -9.69
C LEU A 18 12.34 22.86 -9.63
N PRO A 19 13.05 23.30 -8.57
CA PRO A 19 14.49 23.08 -8.45
C PRO A 19 14.92 21.60 -8.58
N LEU A 20 14.15 20.68 -7.99
CA LEU A 20 14.44 19.24 -8.09
C LEU A 20 14.16 18.70 -9.50
N VAL A 21 13.09 19.17 -10.16
CA VAL A 21 12.81 18.83 -11.56
C VAL A 21 13.96 19.26 -12.46
N GLN A 22 14.42 20.51 -12.34
CA GLN A 22 15.54 21.04 -13.12
C GLN A 22 16.85 20.30 -12.82
N LYS A 23 17.08 19.87 -11.57
CA LYS A 23 18.23 19.05 -11.21
C LYS A 23 18.17 17.68 -11.89
N ALA A 24 17.04 16.96 -11.79
CA ALA A 24 16.87 15.65 -12.39
C ALA A 24 17.04 15.68 -13.92
N LEU A 25 16.48 16.70 -14.58
CA LEU A 25 16.66 16.91 -16.03
C LEU A 25 18.12 17.19 -16.41
N ARG A 26 18.84 18.04 -15.66
CA ARG A 26 20.29 18.27 -15.87
C ARG A 26 21.14 17.02 -15.67
N GLU A 27 20.71 16.14 -14.77
CA GLU A 27 21.35 14.85 -14.56
C GLU A 27 21.02 13.84 -15.67
N GLY A 28 20.12 14.18 -16.60
CA GLY A 28 19.78 13.38 -17.77
C GLY A 28 18.58 12.45 -17.57
N ALA A 29 17.63 12.80 -16.69
CA ALA A 29 16.32 12.16 -16.66
C ALA A 29 15.55 12.40 -17.97
N ASP A 30 14.78 11.42 -18.44
CA ASP A 30 13.93 11.57 -19.63
C ASP A 30 12.72 12.46 -19.30
N PRO A 31 12.52 13.61 -19.97
CA PRO A 31 11.33 14.45 -19.76
C PRO A 31 10.02 13.75 -20.17
N ASN A 32 10.10 12.65 -20.92
CA ASN A 32 8.98 11.76 -21.27
C ASN A 32 8.89 10.53 -20.36
N ALA A 33 9.64 10.50 -19.25
CA ALA A 33 9.57 9.45 -18.25
C ALA A 33 8.12 9.22 -17.80
N ARG A 34 7.82 7.97 -17.49
CA ARG A 34 6.51 7.55 -17.00
C ARG A 34 6.66 6.97 -15.63
N LYS A 35 5.70 7.27 -14.77
CA LYS A 35 5.59 6.67 -13.46
C LYS A 35 5.44 5.16 -13.60
N ARG A 36 6.19 4.40 -12.80
CA ARG A 36 6.12 2.93 -12.76
C ARG A 36 5.41 2.53 -11.49
N VAL A 37 4.40 1.69 -11.60
CA VAL A 37 3.62 1.21 -10.46
C VAL A 37 3.75 -0.29 -10.39
N THR A 38 4.10 -0.78 -9.21
CA THR A 38 4.18 -2.21 -8.95
C THR A 38 2.83 -2.66 -8.42
N GLU A 39 2.05 -3.32 -9.27
CA GLU A 39 0.79 -3.92 -8.87
C GLU A 39 1.01 -5.35 -8.40
N LEU A 40 0.38 -5.73 -7.29
CA LEU A 40 0.29 -7.12 -6.91
C LEU A 40 -0.61 -7.82 -7.94
N ALA A 41 -0.03 -8.71 -8.73
CA ALA A 41 -0.82 -9.55 -9.63
C ALA A 41 -1.73 -10.40 -8.73
N ALA A 42 -3.04 -10.24 -8.90
CA ALA A 42 -4.01 -11.13 -8.29
C ALA A 42 -3.73 -12.52 -8.86
N GLY A 43 -2.95 -13.32 -8.14
CA GLY A 43 -2.64 -14.67 -8.55
C GLY A 43 -3.97 -15.43 -8.72
N PRO A 44 -4.11 -16.29 -9.74
CA PRO A 44 -5.33 -17.07 -9.98
C PRO A 44 -5.66 -18.08 -8.88
N TYR A 45 -4.94 -18.07 -7.76
CA TYR A 45 -5.03 -19.06 -6.70
C TYR A 45 -5.73 -18.48 -5.47
N SER A 46 -7.06 -18.46 -5.50
CA SER A 46 -7.80 -18.74 -4.27
C SER A 46 -7.73 -20.26 -4.06
N PRO A 47 -7.09 -20.76 -2.98
CA PRO A 47 -7.01 -22.21 -2.71
C PRO A 47 -8.39 -22.87 -2.54
N TYR A 48 -9.46 -22.07 -2.40
CA TYR A 48 -10.83 -22.54 -2.25
C TYR A 48 -11.57 -22.83 -3.56
N GLN A 49 -11.00 -22.52 -4.74
CA GLN A 49 -11.70 -22.61 -6.02
C GLN A 49 -11.40 -23.87 -6.84
N GLN A 50 -10.65 -24.83 -6.31
CA GLN A 50 -10.53 -26.14 -6.97
C GLN A 50 -11.65 -27.07 -6.47
N PRO A 51 -12.64 -27.42 -7.31
CA PRO A 51 -13.74 -28.31 -6.91
C PRO A 51 -13.27 -29.72 -6.48
N ASN A 52 -12.03 -30.10 -6.80
CA ASN A 52 -11.43 -31.37 -6.39
C ASN A 52 -10.51 -31.29 -5.16
N TYR A 53 -10.35 -30.12 -4.53
CA TYR A 53 -9.55 -30.01 -3.31
C TYR A 53 -10.20 -30.71 -2.11
N LEU A 54 -11.50 -31.02 -2.14
CA LEU A 54 -12.14 -31.88 -1.13
C LEU A 54 -12.04 -33.37 -1.45
N ALA A 55 -11.91 -33.74 -2.74
CA ALA A 55 -11.84 -35.13 -3.17
C ALA A 55 -10.46 -35.77 -2.97
N ALA A 56 -9.38 -34.96 -3.01
CA ALA A 56 -8.01 -35.43 -2.85
C ALA A 56 -7.58 -35.64 -1.37
N PHE A 57 -8.36 -35.19 -0.39
CA PHE A 57 -8.01 -35.27 1.04
C PHE A 57 -8.55 -36.52 1.76
N GLY A 58 -9.17 -37.44 1.02
CA GLY A 58 -9.69 -38.70 1.56
C GLY A 58 -8.64 -39.77 1.85
N GLN A 59 -7.37 -39.60 1.46
CA GLN A 59 -6.33 -40.61 1.69
C GLN A 59 -5.01 -39.95 2.13
N ALA A 60 -4.53 -40.33 3.31
CA ALA A 60 -3.19 -40.07 3.88
C ALA A 60 -2.87 -38.65 4.42
N GLY A 61 -3.32 -38.36 5.64
CA GLY A 61 -2.52 -37.97 6.83
C GLY A 61 -1.37 -36.94 6.79
N LEU A 62 -1.07 -36.27 5.68
CA LEU A 62 -0.03 -35.25 5.59
C LEU A 62 -0.67 -33.86 5.62
N LEU A 63 -0.38 -33.10 6.67
CA LEU A 63 -0.72 -31.67 6.72
C LEU A 63 -0.11 -31.00 5.48
N PRO A 64 -0.91 -30.27 4.68
CA PRO A 64 -0.39 -29.57 3.53
C PRO A 64 0.67 -28.59 4.04
N GLN A 65 1.90 -28.73 3.53
CA GLN A 65 2.91 -27.67 3.70
C GLN A 65 2.24 -26.36 3.31
N THR A 66 2.32 -25.36 4.19
CA THR A 66 1.85 -24.01 3.93
C THR A 66 2.52 -23.50 2.65
N VAL A 67 1.85 -23.67 1.51
CA VAL A 67 2.25 -23.05 0.25
C VAL A 67 1.98 -21.58 0.45
N VAL A 68 3.01 -20.83 0.84
CA VAL A 68 2.94 -19.36 0.83
C VAL A 68 2.68 -18.98 -0.63
N PRO A 69 1.53 -18.38 -0.97
CA PRO A 69 1.25 -18.01 -2.35
C PRO A 69 2.38 -17.09 -2.82
N SER A 70 3.03 -17.46 -3.92
CA SER A 70 4.05 -16.62 -4.53
C SER A 70 3.38 -15.33 -4.96
N GLN A 71 3.70 -14.23 -4.28
CA GLN A 71 3.26 -12.90 -4.67
C GLN A 71 3.93 -12.57 -6.01
N GLN A 72 3.15 -12.60 -7.08
CA GLN A 72 3.59 -12.12 -8.38
C GLN A 72 3.34 -10.60 -8.44
N TYR A 73 4.33 -9.88 -8.94
CA TYR A 73 4.26 -8.42 -9.10
C TYR A 73 4.34 -8.09 -10.58
N GLU A 74 3.44 -7.25 -11.06
CA GLU A 74 3.45 -6.71 -12.41
C GLU A 74 3.79 -5.22 -12.36
N ILE A 75 4.64 -4.76 -13.28
CA ILE A 75 4.99 -3.35 -13.39
C ILE A 75 4.10 -2.73 -14.48
N ALA A 76 3.22 -1.81 -14.09
CA ALA A 76 2.42 -1.01 -15.00
C ALA A 76 3.05 0.37 -15.22
N LEU A 77 2.96 0.88 -16.47
CA LEU A 77 3.31 2.27 -16.78
C LEU A 77 2.09 3.16 -16.57
N ALA A 78 2.21 4.08 -15.64
CA ALA A 78 1.18 5.02 -15.22
C ALA A 78 1.35 6.37 -15.97
N GLU A 79 1.05 7.47 -15.29
CA GLU A 79 1.06 8.82 -15.87
C GLU A 79 2.46 9.22 -16.37
N SER A 80 2.53 9.99 -17.46
CA SER A 80 3.79 10.59 -17.90
C SER A 80 4.17 11.79 -17.02
N ALA A 81 5.46 12.14 -17.00
CA ALA A 81 5.96 13.34 -16.32
C ALA A 81 5.17 14.60 -16.71
N LEU A 82 4.88 14.77 -18.01
CA LEU A 82 4.08 15.88 -18.51
C LEU A 82 2.62 15.83 -18.03
N ALA A 83 2.00 14.64 -18.00
CA ALA A 83 0.65 14.49 -17.48
C ALA A 83 0.56 14.82 -15.99
N LEU A 84 1.54 14.36 -15.19
CA LEU A 84 1.62 14.71 -13.76
C LEU A 84 1.79 16.22 -13.54
N ALA A 85 2.63 16.89 -14.33
CA ALA A 85 2.79 18.34 -14.25
C ALA A 85 1.49 19.11 -14.56
N ILE A 86 0.69 18.62 -15.51
CA ILE A 86 -0.65 19.16 -15.83
C ILE A 86 -1.62 18.91 -14.67
N ILE A 87 -1.66 17.69 -14.12
CA ILE A 87 -2.49 17.31 -12.96
C ILE A 87 -2.22 18.24 -11.76
N HIS A 88 -0.95 18.57 -11.51
CA HIS A 88 -0.56 19.48 -10.43
C HIS A 88 -0.71 20.98 -10.74
N ALA A 89 -1.29 21.33 -11.90
CA ALA A 89 -1.54 22.71 -12.32
C ALA A 89 -0.30 23.61 -12.27
N SER A 90 0.87 23.09 -12.65
CA SER A 90 2.16 23.79 -12.53
C SER A 90 2.68 24.26 -13.90
N PRO A 91 2.32 25.47 -14.38
CA PRO A 91 2.70 25.93 -15.71
C PRO A 91 4.22 26.03 -15.89
N THR A 92 4.95 26.33 -14.81
CA THR A 92 6.41 26.44 -14.82
C THR A 92 7.08 25.07 -15.03
N ILE A 93 6.59 24.02 -14.36
CA ILE A 93 7.11 22.66 -14.54
C ILE A 93 6.76 22.16 -15.95
N VAL A 94 5.54 22.39 -16.43
CA VAL A 94 5.14 22.05 -17.81
C VAL A 94 6.07 22.70 -18.83
N GLY A 95 6.33 24.01 -18.72
CA GLY A 95 7.25 24.71 -19.61
C GLY A 95 8.68 24.18 -19.53
N THR A 96 9.14 23.83 -18.32
CA THR A 96 10.48 23.25 -18.10
C THR A 96 10.61 21.88 -18.76
N LEU A 97 9.59 21.01 -18.64
CA LEU A 97 9.58 19.70 -19.28
C LEU A 97 9.60 19.80 -20.80
N ILE A 98 8.79 20.69 -21.39
CA ILE A 98 8.76 20.88 -22.85
C ILE A 98 10.10 21.44 -23.36
N GLN A 99 10.69 22.42 -22.65
CA GLN A 99 12.02 22.94 -22.98
C GLN A 99 13.11 21.86 -22.90
N ALA A 100 12.94 20.86 -22.03
CA ALA A 100 13.85 19.72 -21.94
C ALA A 100 13.59 18.63 -23.00
N GLY A 101 12.53 18.75 -23.80
CA GLY A 101 12.20 17.80 -24.88
C GLY A 101 11.02 16.86 -24.58
N ALA A 102 10.16 17.17 -23.59
CA ALA A 102 8.88 16.47 -23.46
C ALA A 102 8.02 16.72 -24.71
N ASP A 103 7.39 15.68 -25.23
CA ASP A 103 6.53 15.77 -26.41
C ASP A 103 5.06 16.04 -26.00
N PRO A 104 4.53 17.26 -26.22
CA PRO A 104 3.15 17.61 -25.90
C PRO A 104 2.11 17.02 -26.89
N ILE A 105 2.54 16.52 -28.05
CA ILE A 105 1.68 15.90 -29.07
C ILE A 105 1.47 14.42 -28.75
N ARG A 106 2.38 13.80 -28.01
CA ARG A 106 2.28 12.39 -27.64
C ARG A 106 0.97 12.12 -26.88
N PRO A 107 0.23 11.04 -27.21
CA PRO A 107 -0.96 10.65 -26.46
C PRO A 107 -0.66 10.50 -24.98
N VAL A 108 -1.54 11.08 -24.17
CA VAL A 108 -1.56 10.87 -22.73
C VAL A 108 -2.46 9.67 -22.49
N GLU A 109 -1.91 8.55 -22.04
CA GLU A 109 -2.70 7.36 -21.74
C GLU A 109 -2.10 6.61 -20.57
N TRP A 110 -2.92 5.91 -19.79
CA TRP A 110 -2.45 4.93 -18.80
C TRP A 110 -3.57 3.95 -18.48
N THR A 111 -3.21 2.83 -17.86
CA THR A 111 -4.12 1.70 -17.66
C THR A 111 -4.19 1.34 -16.19
N PHE A 112 -5.40 1.05 -15.70
CA PHE A 112 -5.63 0.45 -14.38
C PHE A 112 -6.22 -0.94 -14.54
N LYS A 113 -5.87 -1.85 -13.63
CA LYS A 113 -6.70 -3.04 -13.43
C LYS A 113 -8.01 -2.59 -12.80
N ALA A 114 -9.12 -2.77 -13.53
CA ALA A 114 -10.43 -2.61 -12.93
C ALA A 114 -10.51 -3.56 -11.74
N LYS A 115 -10.96 -3.06 -10.58
CA LYS A 115 -11.54 -3.97 -9.60
C LYS A 115 -12.66 -4.68 -10.34
N GLY A 116 -12.50 -5.97 -10.61
CA GLY A 116 -13.66 -6.79 -10.91
C GLY A 116 -14.67 -6.50 -9.80
N ASN A 117 -15.94 -6.27 -10.14
CA ASN A 117 -16.99 -6.21 -9.12
C ASN A 117 -17.05 -7.61 -8.48
N TYR A 118 -16.16 -7.88 -7.52
CA TYR A 118 -16.14 -9.09 -6.70
C TYR A 118 -17.41 -9.20 -5.84
N SER A 119 -18.28 -8.19 -5.89
CA SER A 119 -19.60 -8.19 -5.27
C SER A 119 -20.67 -8.94 -6.06
N ASP A 120 -20.37 -9.50 -7.24
CA ASP A 120 -21.27 -10.45 -7.88
C ASP A 120 -20.84 -11.90 -7.56
N PRO A 121 -21.37 -12.50 -6.47
CA PRO A 121 -21.07 -13.88 -6.10
C PRO A 121 -21.59 -14.91 -7.12
N PHE A 122 -22.34 -14.49 -8.15
CA PHE A 122 -22.95 -15.36 -9.14
C PHE A 122 -22.41 -15.18 -10.55
N ALA A 123 -21.48 -14.25 -10.81
CA ALA A 123 -20.79 -14.18 -12.09
C ALA A 123 -19.91 -15.44 -12.24
N PRO A 124 -20.23 -16.38 -13.13
CA PRO A 124 -19.47 -17.61 -13.24
C PRO A 124 -18.07 -17.25 -13.79
N ASN A 125 -17.05 -17.41 -12.94
CA ASN A 125 -15.63 -17.17 -13.19
C ASN A 125 -15.06 -18.10 -14.27
N PHE A 126 -15.46 -17.92 -15.53
CA PHE A 126 -14.86 -18.60 -16.68
C PHE A 126 -14.04 -17.60 -17.51
N GLY A 127 -12.74 -17.53 -17.23
CA GLY A 127 -11.72 -17.16 -18.22
C GLY A 127 -11.75 -15.74 -18.81
N VAL A 128 -12.56 -14.81 -18.29
CA VAL A 128 -12.53 -13.43 -18.78
C VAL A 128 -11.28 -12.75 -18.22
N PRO A 129 -10.31 -12.33 -19.05
CA PRO A 129 -9.12 -11.65 -18.57
C PRO A 129 -9.49 -10.40 -17.78
N PRO A 130 -8.66 -9.98 -16.81
CA PRO A 130 -8.90 -8.79 -16.01
C PRO A 130 -9.23 -7.61 -16.94
N ARG A 131 -10.37 -6.95 -16.70
CA ARG A 131 -10.72 -5.75 -17.47
C ARG A 131 -9.73 -4.67 -17.09
N HIS A 132 -9.00 -4.20 -18.09
CA HIS A 132 -8.11 -3.07 -17.96
C HIS A 132 -8.88 -1.80 -18.35
N LEU A 133 -8.94 -0.82 -17.46
CA LEU A 133 -9.49 0.51 -17.76
C LEU A 133 -8.35 1.35 -18.31
N THR A 134 -8.39 1.62 -19.61
CA THR A 134 -7.43 2.51 -20.27
C THR A 134 -8.03 3.91 -20.37
N PHE A 135 -7.35 4.87 -19.78
CA PHE A 135 -7.60 6.29 -19.98
C PHE A 135 -6.71 6.77 -21.11
N ARG A 136 -7.27 7.53 -22.06
CA ARG A 136 -6.53 8.00 -23.24
C ARG A 136 -7.03 9.35 -23.73
N TRP A 137 -6.07 10.22 -24.03
CA TRP A 137 -6.23 11.52 -24.70
C TRP A 137 -5.19 11.59 -25.82
N ASN A 138 -5.52 12.24 -26.93
CA ASN A 138 -4.66 12.25 -28.11
C ASN A 138 -3.42 13.14 -27.94
N SER A 139 -3.43 14.04 -26.95
CA SER A 139 -2.32 14.97 -26.68
C SER A 139 -2.38 15.50 -25.25
N ALA A 140 -1.30 16.14 -24.81
CA ALA A 140 -1.22 16.82 -23.52
C ALA A 140 -2.20 18.00 -23.41
N ILE A 141 -2.45 18.72 -24.50
CA ILE A 141 -3.43 19.82 -24.51
C ILE A 141 -4.87 19.33 -24.41
N GLU A 142 -5.20 18.22 -25.07
CA GLU A 142 -6.53 17.61 -24.91
C GLU A 142 -6.76 17.14 -23.48
N PHE A 143 -5.71 16.59 -22.85
CA PHE A 143 -5.74 16.20 -21.44
C PHE A 143 -5.89 17.43 -20.51
N ALA A 144 -5.19 18.53 -20.78
CA ALA A 144 -5.31 19.78 -20.01
C ALA A 144 -6.68 20.49 -20.15
N LEU A 145 -7.44 20.17 -21.20
CA LEU A 145 -8.81 20.64 -21.41
C LEU A 145 -9.87 19.72 -20.79
N ALA A 146 -9.49 18.53 -20.30
CA ALA A 146 -10.44 17.63 -19.67
C ALA A 146 -10.93 18.21 -18.34
N GLU A 147 -12.23 18.03 -18.07
CA GLU A 147 -12.88 18.43 -16.82
C GLU A 147 -13.49 17.20 -16.15
N GLY A 148 -13.37 17.13 -14.83
CA GLY A 148 -14.01 16.10 -14.01
C GLY A 148 -13.04 15.06 -13.43
N PRO A 149 -13.58 14.00 -12.80
CA PRO A 149 -12.79 13.03 -12.05
C PRO A 149 -11.95 12.15 -12.98
N VAL A 150 -10.66 12.05 -12.67
CA VAL A 150 -9.68 11.18 -13.30
C VAL A 150 -8.97 10.38 -12.22
N SER A 151 -8.90 9.07 -12.41
CA SER A 151 -8.14 8.20 -11.53
C SER A 151 -6.64 8.31 -11.85
N VAL A 152 -5.84 8.53 -10.80
CA VAL A 152 -4.38 8.55 -10.87
C VAL A 152 -3.78 7.60 -9.83
N HIS A 153 -2.54 7.15 -10.07
CA HIS A 153 -1.82 6.30 -9.13
C HIS A 153 -1.27 7.11 -7.95
N ARG A 154 -1.33 6.55 -6.73
CA ARG A 154 -0.79 7.18 -5.51
C ARG A 154 0.75 7.27 -5.55
N LYS A 155 1.31 8.25 -4.84
CA LYS A 155 2.76 8.56 -4.79
C LYS A 155 3.63 7.40 -4.28
N ASP A 156 3.08 6.54 -3.43
CA ASP A 156 3.81 5.46 -2.74
C ASP A 156 4.11 4.24 -3.62
N GLY A 157 3.62 4.20 -4.87
CA GLY A 157 3.92 3.13 -5.84
C GLY A 157 3.44 1.73 -5.43
N LYS A 158 2.84 1.60 -4.23
CA LYS A 158 2.30 0.38 -3.64
C LYS A 158 0.78 0.49 -3.63
N VAL A 159 0.16 0.15 -4.74
CA VAL A 159 -1.31 0.08 -4.78
C VAL A 159 -1.72 -1.28 -4.21
N ALA A 160 -2.30 -1.30 -3.01
CA ALA A 160 -3.17 -2.39 -2.62
C ALA A 160 -4.33 -2.40 -3.61
N SER A 161 -4.39 -3.44 -4.45
CA SER A 161 -5.28 -3.62 -5.60
C SER A 161 -6.48 -2.66 -5.67
N GLY A 162 -6.37 -1.63 -6.51
CA GLY A 162 -7.50 -0.85 -7.03
C GLY A 162 -8.03 0.33 -6.20
N GLU A 163 -7.21 0.98 -5.37
CA GLU A 163 -7.51 2.35 -4.88
C GLU A 163 -6.71 3.38 -5.68
N GLY A 164 -7.22 3.72 -6.87
CA GLY A 164 -6.78 4.92 -7.58
C GLY A 164 -7.23 6.17 -6.82
N LEU A 165 -6.37 7.19 -6.72
CA LEU A 165 -6.78 8.49 -6.23
C LEU A 165 -7.62 9.15 -7.32
N THR A 166 -8.87 9.49 -7.03
CA THR A 166 -9.69 10.25 -7.97
C THR A 166 -9.37 11.73 -7.80
N LEU A 167 -8.77 12.34 -8.81
CA LEU A 167 -8.49 13.77 -8.87
C LEU A 167 -9.46 14.44 -9.83
N ASN A 168 -10.00 15.60 -9.47
CA ASN A 168 -10.80 16.39 -10.39
C ASN A 168 -9.88 17.26 -11.23
N LEU A 169 -9.81 16.97 -12.53
CA LEU A 169 -9.14 17.85 -13.48
C LEU A 169 -9.96 19.12 -13.64
N THR A 170 -9.26 20.25 -13.52
CA THR A 170 -9.82 21.58 -13.78
C THR A 170 -8.93 22.26 -14.82
N PRO A 171 -9.45 22.62 -16.00
CA PRO A 171 -8.67 23.31 -17.01
C PRO A 171 -8.07 24.62 -16.51
N ARG A 172 -6.80 24.86 -16.85
CA ARG A 172 -5.99 25.97 -16.34
C ARG A 172 -5.44 26.80 -17.50
N VAL A 173 -5.87 28.07 -17.59
CA VAL A 173 -5.52 28.96 -18.71
C VAL A 173 -4.01 29.17 -18.86
N ASP A 174 -3.27 29.21 -17.74
CA ASP A 174 -1.82 29.35 -17.69
C ASP A 174 -1.10 28.11 -18.21
N VAL A 175 -1.53 26.91 -17.83
CA VAL A 175 -0.98 25.64 -18.34
C VAL A 175 -1.27 25.49 -19.83
N ILE A 176 -2.50 25.77 -20.25
CA ILE A 176 -2.92 25.69 -21.66
C ILE A 176 -2.15 26.72 -22.51
N ALA A 177 -1.92 27.93 -22.00
CA ALA A 177 -1.11 28.94 -22.70
C ALA A 177 0.33 28.49 -22.92
N VAL A 178 0.95 27.81 -21.94
CA VAL A 178 2.30 27.23 -22.09
C VAL A 178 2.30 26.12 -23.14
N LEU A 179 1.33 25.20 -23.09
CA LEU A 179 1.20 24.12 -24.08
C LEU A 179 1.00 24.69 -25.50
N LEU A 180 0.15 25.70 -25.69
CA LEU A 180 -0.12 26.30 -27.00
C LEU A 180 1.06 27.08 -27.58
N ARG A 181 1.89 27.66 -26.71
CA ARG A 181 3.11 28.35 -27.11
C ARG A 181 4.11 27.36 -27.71
N ASP A 182 4.34 26.25 -27.02
CA ASP A 182 5.45 25.35 -27.32
C ASP A 182 5.01 24.10 -28.15
N ALA A 183 3.71 23.92 -28.40
CA ALA A 183 3.13 22.78 -29.13
C ALA A 183 2.18 23.19 -30.29
N PRO A 184 2.63 23.96 -31.30
CA PRO A 184 1.73 24.47 -32.33
C PRO A 184 1.04 23.36 -33.15
N GLY A 185 1.70 22.21 -33.32
CA GLY A 185 1.17 21.07 -34.07
C GLY A 185 0.03 20.29 -33.37
N ALA A 186 -0.20 20.53 -32.08
CA ALA A 186 -1.26 19.84 -31.34
C ALA A 186 -2.66 20.45 -31.56
N ILE A 187 -2.74 21.64 -32.17
CA ILE A 187 -3.96 22.46 -32.23
C ILE A 187 -4.83 22.01 -33.39
N ASN A 188 -6.10 21.71 -33.12
CA ASN A 188 -7.10 21.36 -34.13
C ASN A 188 -8.47 21.96 -33.79
N ALA A 189 -9.39 21.97 -34.76
CA ALA A 189 -10.73 22.53 -34.59
C ALA A 189 -11.54 21.84 -33.48
N ASN A 190 -11.30 20.55 -33.20
CA ASN A 190 -11.99 19.82 -32.14
C ASN A 190 -11.61 20.35 -30.76
N LEU A 191 -10.37 20.79 -30.55
CA LEU A 191 -9.94 21.42 -29.30
C LEU A 191 -10.65 22.74 -29.05
N LEU A 192 -10.88 23.55 -30.10
CA LEU A 192 -11.66 24.78 -29.98
C LEU A 192 -13.11 24.48 -29.58
N THR A 193 -13.73 23.46 -30.17
CA THR A 193 -15.08 23.02 -29.79
C THR A 193 -15.14 22.58 -28.32
N LYS A 194 -14.17 21.79 -27.86
CA LYS A 194 -14.07 21.40 -26.43
C LYS A 194 -13.87 22.62 -25.53
N ALA A 195 -13.00 23.55 -25.91
CA ALA A 195 -12.74 24.75 -25.13
C ALA A 195 -13.96 25.67 -25.01
N LYS A 196 -14.82 25.73 -26.04
CA LYS A 196 -16.09 26.48 -25.99
C LYS A 196 -17.14 25.85 -25.07
N GLN A 197 -16.99 24.58 -24.71
CA GLN A 197 -17.85 23.90 -23.73
C GLN A 197 -17.41 24.14 -22.29
N LEU A 198 -16.17 24.63 -22.08
CA LEU A 198 -15.67 24.95 -20.75
C LEU A 198 -16.28 26.26 -20.25
N HIS A 199 -16.37 26.38 -18.92
CA HIS A 199 -16.86 27.59 -18.27
C HIS A 199 -15.95 28.83 -18.44
N ASP A 200 -14.66 28.65 -18.76
CA ASP A 200 -13.70 29.75 -18.90
C ASP A 200 -13.49 30.15 -20.36
N GLU A 201 -14.20 31.20 -20.81
CA GLU A 201 -14.13 31.74 -22.17
C GLU A 201 -12.72 32.19 -22.59
N ARG A 202 -11.82 32.45 -21.64
CA ARG A 202 -10.44 32.85 -21.93
C ARG A 202 -9.68 31.72 -22.61
N ILE A 203 -9.97 30.46 -22.26
CA ILE A 203 -9.33 29.29 -22.88
C ILE A 203 -9.73 29.20 -24.35
N ALA A 204 -11.03 29.30 -24.66
CA ALA A 204 -11.52 29.29 -26.03
C ALA A 204 -10.93 30.44 -26.86
N SER A 205 -10.92 31.66 -26.29
CA SER A 205 -10.33 32.85 -26.91
C SER A 205 -8.84 32.67 -27.23
N LEU A 206 -8.09 32.01 -26.34
CA LEU A 206 -6.65 31.79 -26.51
C LEU A 206 -6.35 30.77 -27.62
N ILE A 207 -7.15 29.69 -27.70
CA ILE A 207 -7.05 28.70 -28.79
C ILE A 207 -7.47 29.31 -30.13
N GLU A 208 -8.54 30.11 -30.16
CA GLU A 208 -9.02 30.78 -31.37
C GLU A 208 -7.98 31.75 -31.93
N LYS A 209 -7.39 32.61 -31.08
CA LYS A 209 -6.28 33.51 -31.48
C LYS A 209 -5.10 32.75 -32.05
N ARG A 210 -4.78 31.57 -31.50
CA ARG A 210 -3.68 30.74 -31.99
C ARG A 210 -4.01 30.09 -33.35
N LEU A 211 -5.25 29.62 -33.54
CA LEU A 211 -5.73 29.08 -34.82
C LEU A 211 -5.76 30.13 -35.95
N GLN A 212 -6.03 31.39 -35.62
CA GLN A 212 -6.02 32.50 -36.58
C GLN A 212 -4.61 32.92 -37.01
N GLY A 213 -3.55 32.32 -36.45
CA GLY A 213 -2.15 32.68 -36.75
C GLY A 213 -1.68 33.99 -36.12
N ASP A 214 -2.53 34.65 -35.32
CA ASP A 214 -2.29 36.00 -34.81
C ASP A 214 -1.36 36.03 -33.58
N TYR A 215 -0.97 34.86 -33.07
CA TYR A 215 -0.22 34.72 -31.82
C TYR A 215 1.27 35.04 -31.96
N ASP A 216 1.88 34.82 -33.14
CA ASP A 216 3.32 35.10 -33.36
C ASP A 216 3.57 36.57 -33.73
N THR A 217 2.59 37.25 -34.33
CA THR A 217 2.70 38.66 -34.75
C THR A 217 2.81 39.62 -33.56
N ALA A 218 2.23 39.26 -32.41
CA ALA A 218 2.28 40.08 -31.19
C ALA A 218 3.64 40.09 -30.48
N ARG A 219 4.63 39.28 -30.91
CA ARG A 219 5.97 39.22 -30.28
C ARG A 219 7.12 39.76 -31.15
N GLY A 220 6.85 40.20 -32.38
CA GLY A 220 7.90 40.32 -33.40
C GLY A 220 8.10 41.67 -34.10
N VAL A 221 7.39 42.75 -33.76
CA VAL A 221 7.65 44.07 -34.38
C VAL A 221 7.69 45.17 -33.32
N VAL A 222 8.89 45.42 -32.78
CA VAL A 222 9.22 46.70 -32.17
C VAL A 222 9.41 47.70 -33.32
N THR A 223 8.34 48.34 -33.77
CA THR A 223 8.49 49.61 -34.50
C THR A 223 9.08 50.66 -33.56
N PRO A 224 10.08 51.45 -33.99
CA PRO A 224 10.66 52.49 -33.16
C PRO A 224 9.56 53.48 -32.75
N PRO A 225 9.45 53.83 -31.46
CA PRO A 225 8.38 54.69 -31.00
C PRO A 225 8.54 56.10 -31.57
N PRO A 226 7.46 56.76 -32.02
CA PRO A 226 7.49 58.17 -32.39
C PRO A 226 7.95 59.02 -31.20
N ALA A 227 8.79 60.02 -31.49
CA ALA A 227 9.45 60.86 -30.49
C ALA A 227 8.44 61.48 -29.51
N LEU A 228 8.48 61.00 -28.27
CA LEU A 228 7.66 61.49 -27.17
C LEU A 228 8.15 62.88 -26.68
N PRO A 229 7.23 63.76 -26.26
CA PRO A 229 7.56 65.06 -25.69
C PRO A 229 8.34 64.94 -24.37
N PRO A 230 9.05 66.01 -23.94
CA PRO A 230 9.94 65.99 -22.79
C PRO A 230 9.16 65.88 -21.46
N ARG A 231 8.83 64.65 -21.07
CA ARG A 231 8.33 64.28 -19.71
C ARG A 231 9.35 63.46 -18.90
N ARG A 232 10.60 63.37 -19.39
CA ARG A 232 11.66 62.48 -18.85
C ARG A 232 12.07 62.76 -17.40
N ALA A 233 11.90 63.98 -16.89
CA ALA A 233 12.34 64.32 -15.54
C ALA A 233 11.51 63.65 -14.43
N ASP A 234 10.19 63.52 -14.59
CA ASP A 234 9.29 62.94 -13.59
C ASP A 234 9.35 61.39 -13.55
N ILE A 235 9.66 60.78 -14.70
CA ILE A 235 9.80 59.32 -14.80
C ILE A 235 11.08 58.86 -14.09
N ASN A 236 12.18 59.59 -14.23
CA ASN A 236 13.45 59.20 -13.60
C ASN A 236 13.36 59.21 -12.07
N GLY A 237 12.68 60.19 -11.46
CA GLY A 237 12.46 60.23 -10.02
C GLY A 237 11.64 59.03 -9.51
N ARG A 238 10.59 58.63 -10.25
CA ARG A 238 9.80 57.44 -9.90
C ARG A 238 10.59 56.13 -10.08
N VAL A 239 11.49 56.07 -11.05
CA VAL A 239 12.37 54.91 -11.26
C VAL A 239 13.36 54.78 -10.10
N GLU A 240 13.96 55.88 -9.64
CA GLU A 240 14.85 55.89 -8.47
C GLU A 240 14.11 55.50 -7.19
N GLU A 241 12.89 56.01 -6.97
CA GLU A 241 12.05 55.62 -5.82
C GLU A 241 11.70 54.12 -5.85
N LEU A 242 11.34 53.58 -7.01
CA LEU A 242 11.04 52.16 -7.17
C LEU A 242 12.29 51.29 -6.99
N ALA A 243 13.45 51.73 -7.46
CA ALA A 243 14.72 51.04 -7.25
C ALA A 243 15.06 50.95 -5.76
N ALA A 244 14.93 52.06 -5.01
CA ALA A 244 15.14 52.08 -3.57
C ALA A 244 14.16 51.16 -2.82
N LYS A 245 12.88 51.12 -3.22
CA LYS A 245 11.90 50.18 -2.65
C LYS A 245 12.24 48.72 -2.95
N LEU A 246 12.74 48.43 -4.16
CA LEU A 246 13.16 47.08 -4.54
C LEU A 246 14.36 46.61 -3.72
N GLU A 247 15.35 47.48 -3.51
CA GLU A 247 16.51 47.19 -2.65
C GLU A 247 16.08 46.95 -1.20
N GLN A 248 15.21 47.80 -0.65
CA GLN A 248 14.66 47.62 0.70
C GLN A 248 13.91 46.30 0.84
N LEU A 249 13.08 45.95 -0.15
CA LEU A 249 12.31 44.71 -0.14
C LEU A 249 13.23 43.49 -0.27
N THR A 250 14.27 43.57 -1.11
CA THR A 250 15.27 42.52 -1.28
C THR A 250 16.05 42.29 0.02
N ALA A 251 16.47 43.36 0.70
CA ALA A 251 17.12 43.27 2.00
C ALA A 251 16.20 42.64 3.06
N LYS A 252 14.92 43.00 3.08
CA LYS A 252 13.93 42.41 3.97
C LYS A 252 13.75 40.90 3.72
N PHE A 253 13.62 40.49 2.45
CA PHE A 253 13.52 39.06 2.10
C PHE A 253 14.78 38.28 2.49
N SER A 254 15.96 38.87 2.33
CA SER A 254 17.22 38.24 2.77
C SER A 254 17.22 38.01 4.28
N ALA A 255 16.83 39.02 5.07
CA ALA A 255 16.76 38.90 6.53
C ALA A 255 15.72 37.87 7.01
N ASP A 256 14.54 37.85 6.37
CA ASP A 256 13.50 36.87 6.68
C ASP A 256 13.94 35.43 6.31
N THR A 257 14.69 35.28 5.22
CA THR A 257 15.27 33.99 4.80
C THR A 257 16.28 33.48 5.82
N GLU A 258 17.21 34.33 6.27
CA GLU A 258 18.18 33.98 7.31
C GLU A 258 17.49 33.58 8.63
N LYS A 259 16.44 34.30 9.01
CA LYS A 259 15.64 33.98 10.21
C LYS A 259 14.92 32.63 10.07
N LEU A 260 14.41 32.32 8.88
CA LEU A 260 13.78 31.03 8.61
C LEU A 260 14.81 29.89 8.68
N GLU A 261 15.99 30.07 8.10
CA GLU A 261 17.09 29.09 8.16
C GLU A 261 17.59 28.86 9.59
N GLN A 262 17.62 29.89 10.44
CA GLN A 262 17.94 29.74 11.86
C GLN A 262 16.88 28.89 12.58
N ARG A 263 15.60 29.14 12.31
CA ARG A 263 14.50 28.38 12.92
C ARG A 263 14.45 26.93 12.45
N VAL A 264 14.80 26.65 11.19
CA VAL A 264 14.95 25.28 10.68
C VAL A 264 16.06 24.55 11.43
N ARG A 265 17.24 25.16 11.58
CA ARG A 265 18.36 24.57 12.35
C ARG A 265 17.99 24.32 13.82
N GLU A 266 17.25 25.23 14.45
CA GLU A 266 16.75 25.04 15.82
C GLU A 266 15.81 23.83 15.92
N LEU A 267 14.87 23.69 14.98
CA LEU A 267 13.94 22.57 14.93
C LEU A 267 14.65 21.23 14.66
N GLU A 268 15.63 21.21 13.78
CA GLU A 268 16.46 20.02 13.52
C GLU A 268 17.20 19.57 14.78
N ASN A 269 17.81 20.52 15.52
CA ASN A 269 18.47 20.22 16.79
C ASN A 269 17.49 19.68 17.84
N ARG A 270 16.30 20.28 17.93
CA ARG A 270 15.25 19.85 18.87
C ARG A 270 14.71 18.46 18.51
N ASN A 271 14.54 18.16 17.23
CA ASN A 271 14.14 16.83 16.77
C ASN A 271 15.22 15.79 17.10
N GLY A 272 16.49 16.09 16.84
CA GLY A 272 17.59 15.18 17.20
C GLY A 272 17.68 14.91 18.71
N GLU A 273 17.36 15.90 19.55
CA GLU A 273 17.28 15.71 21.00
C GLU A 273 16.10 14.83 21.42
N LEU A 274 14.91 15.06 20.86
CA LEU A 274 13.74 14.24 21.12
C LEU A 274 13.95 12.78 20.69
N GLU A 275 14.61 12.54 19.56
CA GLU A 275 14.96 11.20 19.09
C GLU A 275 15.89 10.48 20.08
N ARG A 276 16.91 11.17 20.60
CA ARG A 276 17.78 10.60 21.65
C ARG A 276 17.01 10.27 22.91
N GLN A 277 16.10 11.15 23.36
CA GLN A 277 15.27 10.90 24.53
C GLN A 277 14.36 9.67 24.34
N LEU A 278 13.74 9.53 23.17
CA LEU A 278 12.93 8.35 22.83
C LEU A 278 13.77 7.08 22.84
N GLN A 279 14.99 7.13 22.30
CA GLN A 279 15.91 5.98 22.32
C GLN A 279 16.31 5.60 23.74
N THR A 280 16.66 6.57 24.59
CA THR A 280 16.98 6.33 26.00
C THR A 280 15.80 5.72 26.75
N MET A 281 14.59 6.26 26.58
CA MET A 281 13.39 5.74 27.23
C MET A 281 13.06 4.32 26.77
N SER A 282 13.23 4.02 25.48
CA SER A 282 13.03 2.67 24.93
C SER A 282 13.97 1.65 25.56
N VAL A 283 15.26 1.98 25.68
CA VAL A 283 16.26 1.11 26.34
C VAL A 283 15.92 0.92 27.83
N GLN A 284 15.49 1.97 28.52
CA GLN A 284 15.06 1.88 29.92
C GLN A 284 13.83 0.98 30.10
N LEU A 285 12.82 1.11 29.23
CA LEU A 285 11.62 0.27 29.28
C LEU A 285 11.95 -1.21 29.03
N ASN A 286 12.77 -1.51 28.03
CA ASN A 286 13.19 -2.88 27.73
C ASN A 286 13.98 -3.49 28.90
N SER A 287 14.93 -2.76 29.48
CA SER A 287 15.68 -3.26 30.64
C SER A 287 14.78 -3.50 31.86
N LYS A 288 13.77 -2.65 32.11
CA LYS A 288 12.78 -2.86 33.18
C LYS A 288 11.87 -4.07 32.90
N LEU A 289 11.50 -4.28 31.64
CA LEU A 289 10.73 -5.44 31.23
C LEU A 289 11.52 -6.74 31.44
N ASP A 290 12.80 -6.75 31.06
CA ASP A 290 13.70 -7.89 31.26
C ASP A 290 13.89 -8.21 32.74
N GLN A 291 14.11 -7.19 33.58
CA GLN A 291 14.21 -7.36 35.04
C GLN A 291 12.92 -7.95 35.64
N THR A 292 11.75 -7.46 35.20
CA THR A 292 10.46 -7.95 35.70
C THR A 292 10.20 -9.39 35.26
N THR A 293 10.53 -9.70 34.02
CA THR A 293 10.37 -11.03 33.43
C THR A 293 11.28 -12.04 34.14
N LEU A 294 12.55 -11.68 34.35
CA LEU A 294 13.51 -12.53 35.05
C LEU A 294 13.07 -12.78 36.50
N ALA A 295 12.65 -11.74 37.22
CA ALA A 295 12.15 -11.89 38.60
C ALA A 295 10.92 -12.80 38.69
N ARG A 296 10.02 -12.77 37.69
CA ARG A 296 8.85 -13.65 37.63
C ARG A 296 9.24 -15.09 37.35
N ILE A 297 10.15 -15.32 36.42
CA ILE A 297 10.67 -16.67 36.10
C ILE A 297 11.29 -17.29 37.36
N THR A 298 12.19 -16.56 38.04
CA THR A 298 12.83 -17.06 39.27
C THR A 298 11.82 -17.39 40.37
N ARG A 299 10.77 -16.57 40.56
CA ARG A 299 9.71 -16.87 41.54
C ARG A 299 8.92 -18.12 41.18
N LEU A 300 8.60 -18.32 39.89
CA LEU A 300 7.88 -19.51 39.44
C LEU A 300 8.73 -20.77 39.60
N GLU A 301 10.03 -20.71 39.28
CA GLU A 301 10.96 -21.81 39.49
C GLU A 301 11.06 -22.21 40.98
N GLN A 302 11.07 -21.24 41.89
CA GLN A 302 11.03 -21.49 43.33
C GLN A 302 9.72 -22.14 43.78
N GLN A 303 8.57 -21.70 43.25
CA GLN A 303 7.27 -22.31 43.56
C GLN A 303 7.17 -23.75 43.06
N VAL A 304 7.64 -24.03 41.84
CA VAL A 304 7.67 -25.40 41.28
C VAL A 304 8.57 -26.30 42.14
N THR A 305 9.74 -25.80 42.54
CA THR A 305 10.65 -26.55 43.42
C THR A 305 10.01 -26.86 44.78
N ASN A 306 9.32 -25.89 45.39
CA ASN A 306 8.65 -26.10 46.68
C ASN A 306 7.47 -27.08 46.59
N LEU A 307 6.68 -27.05 45.51
CA LEU A 307 5.56 -27.96 45.29
C LEU A 307 6.02 -29.40 45.02
N GLY A 308 7.15 -29.59 44.33
CA GLY A 308 7.72 -30.91 44.06
C GLY A 308 8.15 -31.68 45.32
N VAL A 309 8.37 -31.00 46.45
CA VAL A 309 8.83 -31.62 47.71
C VAL A 309 7.67 -32.06 48.62
N GLN A 310 6.43 -31.60 48.37
CA GLN A 310 5.29 -31.83 49.29
C GLN A 310 4.24 -32.84 48.83
N GLN A 311 4.41 -33.56 47.71
CA GLN A 311 3.46 -34.61 47.32
C GLN A 311 3.94 -36.01 47.73
N PRO A 312 3.41 -36.60 48.83
CA PRO A 312 3.52 -38.03 49.04
C PRO A 312 2.75 -38.76 47.93
N SER A 313 3.48 -39.61 47.22
CA SER A 313 3.06 -40.44 46.10
C SER A 313 1.91 -41.39 46.47
N ASN A 314 0.66 -40.93 46.34
CA ASN A 314 -0.53 -41.78 46.49
C ASN A 314 -1.60 -41.58 45.42
N HIS A 315 -1.29 -40.87 44.33
CA HIS A 315 -2.14 -40.88 43.15
C HIS A 315 -1.78 -42.09 42.30
N ALA A 316 -2.63 -43.12 42.35
CA ALA A 316 -2.69 -44.14 41.32
C ALA A 316 -2.63 -43.43 39.96
N GLN A 317 -1.56 -43.68 39.22
CA GLN A 317 -1.32 -43.10 37.90
C GLN A 317 -2.54 -43.40 37.02
N ALA A 318 -3.42 -42.40 36.86
CA ALA A 318 -4.43 -42.43 35.82
C ALA A 318 -3.69 -42.65 34.50
N ALA A 319 -4.09 -43.67 33.75
CA ALA A 319 -3.46 -43.99 32.48
C ALA A 319 -3.45 -42.71 31.60
N PRO A 320 -2.34 -42.43 30.90
CA PRO A 320 -2.25 -41.25 30.05
C PRO A 320 -3.34 -41.30 28.97
N PRO A 321 -3.87 -40.14 28.54
CA PRO A 321 -4.82 -40.09 27.43
C PRO A 321 -4.24 -40.75 26.18
N VAL A 322 -5.06 -41.52 25.48
CA VAL A 322 -4.69 -42.15 24.22
C VAL A 322 -4.84 -41.12 23.10
N ASP A 323 -3.81 -40.97 22.27
CA ASP A 323 -3.83 -40.09 21.11
C ASP A 323 -4.59 -40.78 19.96
N VAL A 324 -5.79 -40.29 19.64
CA VAL A 324 -6.71 -40.92 18.69
C VAL A 324 -6.59 -40.30 17.28
N LYS A 325 -6.53 -38.97 17.20
CA LYS A 325 -6.39 -38.16 15.95
C LYS A 325 -7.17 -38.69 14.74
N ARG A 326 -8.46 -38.98 14.90
CA ARG A 326 -9.29 -39.52 13.81
C ARG A 326 -10.65 -38.85 13.72
N LEU A 327 -11.19 -38.83 12.50
CA LEU A 327 -12.54 -38.36 12.23
C LEU A 327 -13.53 -39.50 12.54
N MET A 328 -14.51 -39.23 13.39
CA MET A 328 -15.53 -40.19 13.82
C MET A 328 -16.93 -39.63 13.53
N HIS A 329 -17.91 -40.52 13.44
CA HIS A 329 -19.31 -40.20 13.18
C HIS A 329 -20.10 -40.15 14.48
N VAL A 330 -20.92 -39.10 14.66
CA VAL A 330 -21.83 -39.01 15.81
C VAL A 330 -22.99 -39.99 15.59
N VAL A 331 -23.16 -40.95 16.50
CA VAL A 331 -24.23 -41.97 16.45
C VAL A 331 -25.36 -41.72 17.44
N GLY A 332 -25.19 -40.79 18.37
CA GLY A 332 -26.22 -40.36 19.30
C GLY A 332 -26.03 -38.91 19.72
N ASP A 333 -27.15 -38.24 19.98
CA ASP A 333 -27.15 -36.83 20.39
C ASP A 333 -26.54 -36.68 21.78
N PHE A 334 -25.84 -35.57 22.01
CA PHE A 334 -25.30 -35.20 23.31
C PHE A 334 -25.53 -33.72 23.58
N THR A 335 -26.16 -33.42 24.72
CA THR A 335 -26.36 -32.05 25.20
C THR A 335 -25.30 -31.74 26.25
N PRO A 336 -24.45 -30.72 26.04
CA PRO A 336 -23.42 -30.30 27.00
C PRO A 336 -24.01 -29.98 28.38
N CYS A 337 -23.38 -30.49 29.43
CA CYS A 337 -23.66 -30.14 30.82
C CYS A 337 -22.70 -29.07 31.33
N ASP A 338 -21.46 -29.08 30.84
CA ASP A 338 -20.40 -28.16 31.24
C ASP A 338 -19.95 -27.22 30.09
N ALA A 339 -19.29 -26.12 30.44
CA ALA A 339 -18.89 -25.08 29.48
C ALA A 339 -17.75 -25.50 28.54
N ASP A 340 -17.01 -26.56 28.86
CA ASP A 340 -15.93 -27.11 28.05
C ASP A 340 -16.37 -28.29 27.17
N GLU A 341 -17.66 -28.63 27.20
CA GLU A 341 -18.26 -29.70 26.41
C GLU A 341 -18.87 -29.18 25.10
N ILE A 342 -18.85 -30.01 24.05
CA ILE A 342 -19.45 -29.66 22.75
C ILE A 342 -20.73 -30.45 22.49
N ALA A 343 -21.72 -29.77 21.94
CA ALA A 343 -22.96 -30.42 21.52
C ALA A 343 -22.70 -31.31 20.31
N LEU A 344 -23.28 -32.51 20.33
CA LEU A 344 -23.21 -33.47 19.23
C LEU A 344 -24.62 -33.79 18.74
N SER A 345 -24.82 -33.78 17.42
CA SER A 345 -26.05 -34.26 16.79
C SER A 345 -25.77 -35.49 15.92
N ALA A 346 -26.60 -36.51 15.99
CA ALA A 346 -26.45 -37.74 15.22
C ALA A 346 -26.35 -37.45 13.71
N GLY A 347 -25.35 -38.06 13.06
CA GLY A 347 -25.01 -37.83 11.66
C GLY A 347 -23.91 -36.79 11.42
N GLU A 348 -23.53 -36.00 12.43
CA GLU A 348 -22.39 -35.09 12.34
C GLU A 348 -21.05 -35.84 12.38
N ARG A 349 -19.97 -35.09 12.15
CA ARG A 349 -18.59 -35.61 12.17
C ARG A 349 -17.74 -34.83 13.16
N VAL A 350 -17.00 -35.54 14.00
CA VAL A 350 -16.12 -34.99 15.03
C VAL A 350 -14.71 -35.51 14.81
N PHE A 351 -13.73 -34.62 14.84
CA PHE A 351 -12.33 -35.02 14.87
C PHE A 351 -11.90 -35.21 16.33
N CYS A 352 -11.72 -36.46 16.75
CA CYS A 352 -11.32 -36.83 18.10
C CYS A 352 -9.79 -36.81 18.22
N ASN A 353 -9.27 -35.91 19.07
CA ASN A 353 -7.84 -35.78 19.34
C ASN A 353 -7.38 -36.80 20.38
N PHE A 354 -8.03 -36.83 21.54
CA PHE A 354 -7.66 -37.68 22.67
C PHE A 354 -8.85 -38.47 23.18
N GLU A 355 -8.60 -39.70 23.62
CA GLU A 355 -9.53 -40.52 24.40
C GLU A 355 -8.97 -40.73 25.81
N TYR A 356 -9.85 -40.54 26.79
CA TYR A 356 -9.52 -40.63 28.20
C TYR A 356 -10.03 -41.97 28.79
N PRO A 357 -9.39 -42.51 29.83
CA PRO A 357 -9.78 -43.79 30.43
C PRO A 357 -11.20 -43.83 31.01
N ASP A 358 -11.84 -42.68 31.22
CA ASP A 358 -13.22 -42.55 31.72
C ASP A 358 -14.28 -42.64 30.60
N GLY A 359 -13.88 -42.93 29.37
CA GLY A 359 -14.77 -43.03 28.22
C GLY A 359 -15.16 -41.68 27.60
N TRP A 360 -14.42 -40.62 27.93
CA TRP A 360 -14.56 -39.30 27.31
C TRP A 360 -13.51 -39.06 26.25
N GLY A 361 -13.81 -38.17 25.32
CA GLY A 361 -12.89 -37.69 24.29
C GLY A 361 -12.77 -36.17 24.30
N SER A 362 -11.69 -35.65 23.72
CA SER A 362 -11.57 -34.22 23.38
C SER A 362 -11.29 -34.07 21.89
N GLY A 363 -11.89 -33.05 21.28
CA GLY A 363 -11.86 -32.91 19.83
C GLY A 363 -12.55 -31.64 19.35
N PHE A 364 -12.87 -31.61 18.06
CA PHE A 364 -13.67 -30.54 17.48
C PHE A 364 -14.73 -31.08 16.52
N ASN A 365 -15.94 -30.54 16.62
CA ASN A 365 -17.04 -30.86 15.72
C ASN A 365 -16.81 -30.14 14.39
N THR A 366 -16.64 -30.90 13.32
CA THR A 366 -16.31 -30.36 11.99
C THR A 366 -17.48 -29.62 11.33
N SER A 367 -18.71 -29.83 11.81
CA SER A 367 -19.93 -29.22 11.24
C SER A 367 -20.20 -27.86 11.88
N THR A 368 -19.99 -27.75 13.20
CA THR A 368 -20.24 -26.50 13.95
C THR A 368 -18.97 -25.66 14.17
N GLY A 369 -17.78 -26.26 14.05
CA GLY A 369 -16.50 -25.62 14.36
C GLY A 369 -16.18 -25.53 15.86
N GLY A 370 -17.04 -26.04 16.74
CA GLY A 370 -16.82 -26.02 18.19
C GLY A 370 -15.80 -27.07 18.65
N SER A 371 -14.97 -26.73 19.65
CA SER A 371 -14.02 -27.65 20.28
C SER A 371 -14.32 -27.83 21.76
N GLY A 372 -14.08 -29.04 22.25
CA GLY A 372 -14.34 -29.39 23.65
C GLY A 372 -14.39 -30.90 23.88
N PHE A 373 -14.99 -31.27 25.01
CA PHE A 373 -15.12 -32.65 25.47
C PHE A 373 -16.48 -33.25 25.09
N PHE A 374 -16.50 -34.57 24.92
CA PHE A 374 -17.72 -35.32 24.61
C PHE A 374 -17.58 -36.79 25.04
N PRO A 375 -18.68 -37.52 25.26
CA PRO A 375 -18.63 -38.96 25.53
C PRO A 375 -18.23 -39.75 24.29
N MET A 376 -17.27 -40.67 24.41
CA MET A 376 -16.87 -41.56 23.31
C MET A 376 -18.01 -42.49 22.88
N ALA A 377 -18.95 -42.78 23.78
CA ALA A 377 -20.12 -43.60 23.47
C ALA A 377 -21.03 -42.96 22.39
N CYS A 378 -20.95 -41.64 22.20
CA CYS A 378 -21.70 -40.93 21.16
C CYS A 378 -21.03 -41.01 19.78
N LEU A 379 -19.84 -41.61 19.67
CA LEU A 379 -19.08 -41.70 18.44
C LEU A 379 -18.94 -43.15 17.95
N SER A 380 -18.86 -43.31 16.62
CA SER A 380 -18.51 -44.57 15.95
C SER A 380 -17.55 -44.31 14.80
N ASP A 381 -16.69 -45.29 14.53
CA ASP A 381 -15.84 -45.31 13.34
C ASP A 381 -16.65 -45.55 12.05
N THR A 382 -17.82 -46.15 12.17
CA THR A 382 -18.72 -46.44 11.04
C THR A 382 -19.99 -45.62 11.11
N PRO A 383 -20.43 -45.02 9.99
CA PRO A 383 -21.69 -44.31 9.93
C PRO A 383 -22.83 -45.31 10.17
N THR A 384 -23.53 -45.14 11.30
CA THR A 384 -24.68 -45.98 11.65
C THR A 384 -25.94 -45.25 11.24
N LEU A 385 -26.82 -45.91 10.48
CA LEU A 385 -28.04 -45.31 9.92
C LEU A 385 -29.21 -45.23 10.91
N SER A 386 -29.05 -45.78 12.13
CA SER A 386 -30.11 -45.81 13.14
C SER A 386 -29.60 -45.29 14.47
N PRO A 387 -30.18 -44.22 15.04
CA PRO A 387 -29.81 -43.73 16.36
C PRO A 387 -30.26 -44.74 17.42
N ALA A 388 -29.30 -45.34 18.12
CA ALA A 388 -29.57 -46.13 19.32
C ALA A 388 -29.46 -45.22 20.56
N PRO A 389 -30.26 -45.42 21.61
CA PRO A 389 -30.08 -44.70 22.87
C PRO A 389 -28.70 -45.02 23.46
N VAL A 390 -27.86 -43.99 23.62
CA VAL A 390 -26.50 -44.12 24.15
C VAL A 390 -26.51 -43.88 25.66
N SER A 391 -25.92 -44.79 26.44
CA SER A 391 -25.72 -44.57 27.87
C SER A 391 -24.41 -43.81 28.09
N VAL A 392 -24.49 -42.57 28.56
CA VAL A 392 -23.32 -41.72 28.84
C VAL A 392 -22.81 -41.97 30.27
N GLY A 393 -21.53 -42.35 30.39
CA GLY A 393 -20.85 -42.50 31.69
C GLY A 393 -20.44 -41.15 32.30
N VAL A 394 -20.36 -41.09 33.64
CA VAL A 394 -19.94 -39.87 34.35
C VAL A 394 -18.47 -39.55 34.07
N ARG A 395 -18.19 -38.29 33.75
CA ARG A 395 -16.84 -37.74 33.49
C ARG A 395 -16.00 -37.73 34.77
N THR A 396 -14.82 -38.34 34.77
CA THR A 396 -13.99 -38.45 36.00
C THR A 396 -12.50 -38.13 35.80
N SER A 397 -11.92 -38.51 34.67
CA SER A 397 -10.48 -38.37 34.38
C SER A 397 -10.17 -37.11 33.54
N SER A 398 -11.12 -36.67 32.72
CA SER A 398 -10.97 -35.51 31.84
C SER A 398 -11.22 -34.15 32.51
N VAL A 399 -11.57 -34.12 33.81
CA VAL A 399 -11.75 -32.89 34.61
C VAL A 399 -10.41 -32.37 35.17
N VAL A 400 -9.40 -33.24 35.29
CA VAL A 400 -8.14 -32.94 36.02
C VAL A 400 -7.02 -32.47 35.09
N ALA A 401 -7.23 -32.44 33.76
CA ALA A 401 -6.22 -31.89 32.85
C ALA A 401 -6.17 -30.36 33.00
N PRO A 402 -5.12 -29.76 33.60
CA PRO A 402 -5.03 -28.32 33.73
C PRO A 402 -5.04 -27.72 32.33
N LEU A 403 -5.92 -26.73 32.09
CA LEU A 403 -5.91 -25.86 30.93
C LEU A 403 -4.47 -25.42 30.67
N ARG A 404 -3.78 -26.10 29.74
CA ARG A 404 -2.50 -25.64 29.23
C ARG A 404 -2.83 -24.39 28.43
N THR A 405 -2.64 -23.23 29.06
CA THR A 405 -2.64 -21.95 28.37
C THR A 405 -1.69 -22.08 27.17
N PRO A 406 -2.11 -21.68 25.96
CA PRO A 406 -1.23 -21.71 24.80
C PRO A 406 0.07 -20.97 25.14
N PRO A 407 1.24 -21.47 24.72
CA PRO A 407 2.50 -20.78 24.96
C PRO A 407 2.39 -19.36 24.36
N PRO A 408 2.89 -18.32 25.06
CA PRO A 408 2.89 -16.97 24.51
C PRO A 408 3.61 -17.00 23.16
N SER A 409 2.90 -16.59 22.12
CA SER A 409 3.44 -16.45 20.77
C SER A 409 4.65 -15.51 20.80
N ASN A 410 5.83 -16.09 20.62
CA ASN A 410 7.10 -15.38 20.53
C ASN A 410 7.06 -14.38 19.36
N PRO A 411 7.22 -13.06 19.57
CA PRO A 411 7.27 -12.10 18.47
C PRO A 411 8.66 -11.99 17.79
N SER A 412 9.61 -12.89 18.09
CA SER A 412 11.00 -12.75 17.64
C SER A 412 11.38 -13.77 16.57
N ALA A 413 10.92 -13.53 15.34
CA ALA A 413 11.48 -14.12 14.13
C ALA A 413 11.38 -13.16 12.93
N ALA A 414 11.69 -11.88 13.15
CA ALA A 414 12.10 -10.98 12.08
C ALA A 414 13.56 -11.31 11.73
N ARG A 415 13.73 -12.31 10.87
CA ARG A 415 15.03 -12.73 10.34
C ARG A 415 15.57 -11.61 9.44
N ALA A 416 16.65 -10.98 9.90
CA ALA A 416 17.45 -10.06 9.11
C ALA A 416 17.93 -10.76 7.82
N VAL A 417 17.64 -10.12 6.68
CA VAL A 417 18.16 -10.53 5.38
C VAL A 417 19.64 -10.11 5.33
N PRO A 418 20.59 -11.02 5.04
CA PRO A 418 21.99 -10.66 4.91
C PRO A 418 22.21 -9.87 3.61
N SER A 419 22.67 -8.62 3.77
CA SER A 419 23.12 -7.75 2.69
C SER A 419 24.34 -8.37 2.01
N THR A 420 24.14 -8.88 0.80
CA THR A 420 25.21 -9.36 -0.09
C THR A 420 25.59 -8.23 -1.03
N ARG A 421 26.74 -7.59 -0.80
CA ARG A 421 27.73 -7.27 -1.86
C ARG A 421 28.94 -6.52 -1.29
N ALA A 422 30.02 -7.27 -1.13
CA ALA A 422 31.38 -6.78 -1.35
C ALA A 422 31.82 -7.30 -2.73
N PHE A 423 32.18 -6.39 -3.62
CA PHE A 423 33.19 -6.62 -4.67
C PHE A 423 33.89 -5.26 -4.83
N ALA A 424 34.91 -5.06 -4.01
CA ALA A 424 36.00 -4.17 -4.34
C ALA A 424 36.96 -4.98 -5.19
N ASP A 425 37.02 -4.69 -6.49
CA ASP A 425 38.12 -5.15 -7.32
C ASP A 425 39.04 -3.96 -7.63
N VAL A 426 40.30 -4.17 -7.27
CA VAL A 426 41.42 -3.25 -7.34
C VAL A 426 42.10 -3.54 -8.67
N ARG A 427 42.08 -2.60 -9.60
CA ARG A 427 43.12 -2.48 -10.63
C ARG A 427 43.49 -1.02 -10.82
N GLY A 428 44.67 -0.68 -10.30
CA GLY A 428 45.39 0.53 -10.68
C GLY A 428 45.93 0.44 -12.11
N PRO A 429 46.36 1.56 -12.69
CA PRO A 429 46.88 1.62 -14.05
C PRO A 429 48.41 1.46 -14.07
N ALA A 430 48.93 0.85 -15.14
CA ALA A 430 50.24 1.14 -15.76
C ALA A 430 50.46 0.23 -16.99
N PRO A 431 51.34 0.59 -17.93
CA PRO A 431 51.72 1.91 -18.43
C PRO A 431 51.11 2.25 -19.80
#